data_AF-A0A151ZDY9-F1
#
_entry.id   AF-A0A151ZDY9-F1
#
_cell.length_a   1.000
_cell.length_b   1.000
_cell.length_c   1.000
_cell.angle_alpha   90.00
_cell.angle_beta   90.00
_cell.angle_gamma   90.00
#
_symmetry.space_group_name_H-M   'P 1'
#
loop_
_entity.id
_entity.type
_entity.pdbx_description
1 polymer ?
#
loop_
_entity_poly.entity_id
_entity_poly.type
_entity_poly.pdbx_seq_one_letter_code
_entity_poly.pdbx_strand_id
1 'polypeptide(L)' 'MTWLEVLPVGFIMSIGVFIMGYGLDAAHRGFHYGLKHRYAQDVVDYKIDARDEEILHFRDIQNKPKKLHDFINEQLK' A
#
# COMPACT_ATOMS: atom_id res chain seq x y z
N MET A 1 -14.13 -40.48 -20.42
CA MET A 1 -14.11 -39.18 -19.72
C MET A 1 -14.90 -38.20 -20.54
N THR A 2 -15.95 -37.63 -19.97
CA THR A 2 -16.74 -36.59 -20.64
C THR A 2 -16.16 -35.22 -20.28
N TRP A 3 -16.21 -34.26 -21.19
CA TRP A 3 -15.69 -32.91 -20.96
C TRP A 3 -16.34 -32.21 -19.75
N LEU A 4 -17.55 -32.61 -19.37
CA LEU A 4 -18.26 -32.16 -18.18
C LEU A 4 -17.52 -32.48 -16.86
N GLU A 5 -16.75 -33.57 -16.81
CA GLU A 5 -15.98 -33.98 -15.62
C GLU A 5 -14.79 -33.04 -15.35
N VAL A 6 -14.35 -32.27 -16.35
CA VAL A 6 -13.21 -31.36 -16.25
C VAL A 6 -13.65 -29.95 -15.83
N LEU A 7 -14.93 -29.60 -16.00
CA LEU A 7 -15.48 -28.29 -15.64
C LEU A 7 -15.32 -27.93 -14.16
N PRO A 8 -15.56 -28.84 -13.19
CA PRO A 8 -15.38 -28.53 -11.78
C PRO A 8 -13.93 -28.13 -11.45
N VAL A 9 -12.96 -28.83 -12.06
CA VAL A 9 -11.54 -28.52 -11.89
C VAL A 9 -11.22 -27.14 -12.46
N GLY A 10 -11.69 -26.84 -13.67
CA GLY A 10 -11.49 -25.52 -14.28
C GLY A 10 -12.13 -24.38 -13.47
N PHE A 11 -13.31 -24.62 -12.90
CA PHE A 11 -14.01 -23.65 -12.07
C PHE A 11 -13.27 -23.37 -10.75
N ILE A 12 -12.81 -24.41 -10.07
CA ILE A 12 -12.02 -24.27 -8.82
C ILE A 12 -10.73 -23.48 -9.10
N MET A 13 -10.03 -23.80 -10.20
CA MET A 13 -8.81 -23.07 -10.59
C MET A 13 -9.11 -21.60 -10.87
N SER A 14 -10.20 -21.31 -11.57
CA SER A 14 -10.61 -19.93 -11.90
C SER A 14 -10.95 -19.12 -10.65
N ILE A 15 -11.67 -19.72 -9.70
CA ILE A 15 -11.98 -19.10 -8.40
C ILE A 15 -10.71 -18.84 -7.61
N GLY A 16 -9.78 -19.81 -7.58
CA GLY A 16 -8.51 -19.65 -6.87
C GLY A 16 -7.73 -18.43 -7.36
N VAL A 17 -7.61 -18.26 -8.68
CA VAL A 17 -6.95 -17.10 -9.28
C VAL A 17 -7.69 -15.80 -8.94
N PHE A 18 -9.02 -15.81 -8.98
CA PHE A 18 -9.81 -14.65 -8.60
C PHE A 18 -9.59 -14.23 -7.14
N ILE A 19 -9.61 -15.18 -6.19
CA ILE A 19 -9.38 -14.92 -4.76
C ILE A 19 -7.97 -14.38 -4.55
N MET A 20 -6.95 -14.92 -5.23
CA MET A 20 -5.59 -14.43 -5.12
C MET A 20 -5.46 -12.98 -5.61
N GLY A 21 -6.03 -12.65 -6.78
CA GLY A 21 -5.98 -11.29 -7.32
C GLY A 21 -6.72 -10.28 -6.44
N TYR A 22 -7.94 -10.62 -6.02
CA TYR A 22 -8.75 -9.76 -5.15
C TYR A 22 -8.11 -9.61 -3.76
N GLY A 23 -7.62 -10.71 -3.17
CA GLY A 23 -6.96 -10.70 -1.88
C GLY A 23 -5.69 -9.86 -1.88
N LEU A 24 -4.90 -9.91 -2.96
CA LEU A 24 -3.71 -9.09 -3.11
C LEU A 24 -4.04 -7.59 -3.19
N ASP A 25 -5.05 -7.18 -3.97
CA ASP A 25 -5.48 -5.77 -4.03
C ASP A 25 -6.02 -5.28 -2.68
N ALA A 26 -6.84 -6.09 -2.00
CA ALA A 26 -7.37 -5.77 -0.69
C ALA A 26 -6.26 -5.62 0.36
N ALA A 27 -5.31 -6.56 0.40
CA ALA A 27 -4.16 -6.50 1.29
C ALA A 27 -3.28 -5.28 1.01
N HIS A 28 -2.94 -5.03 -0.26
CA HIS A 28 -2.15 -3.86 -0.65
C HIS A 28 -2.79 -2.56 -0.16
N ARG A 29 -4.09 -2.37 -0.44
CA ARG A 29 -4.82 -1.19 0.05
C ARG A 29 -4.83 -1.11 1.57
N GLY A 30 -4.93 -2.24 2.27
CA GLY A 30 -4.82 -2.29 3.73
C GLY A 30 -3.47 -1.73 4.23
N PHE A 31 -2.36 -2.12 3.59
CA PHE A 31 -1.03 -1.65 3.97
C PHE A 31 -0.72 -0.22 3.53
N HIS A 32 -1.27 0.24 2.41
CA HIS A 32 -1.00 1.56 1.84
C HIS A 32 -2.14 2.56 2.10
N TYR A 33 -2.76 2.52 3.28
CA TYR A 33 -3.76 3.50 3.73
C TYR A 33 -4.95 3.71 2.77
N GLY A 34 -5.37 2.64 2.09
CA GLY A 34 -6.45 2.63 1.11
C GLY A 34 -6.03 3.03 -0.31
N LEU A 35 -4.77 3.39 -0.52
CA LEU A 35 -4.26 3.76 -1.85
C LEU A 35 -4.15 2.53 -2.75
N LYS A 36 -4.52 2.74 -4.02
CA LYS A 36 -4.41 1.72 -5.06
C LYS A 36 -2.94 1.44 -5.37
N HIS A 37 -2.64 0.22 -5.80
CA HIS A 37 -1.31 -0.12 -6.27
C HIS A 37 -0.93 0.71 -7.50
N ARG A 38 0.28 1.25 -7.50
CA ARG A 38 0.86 1.98 -8.63
C ARG A 38 1.73 1.02 -9.44
N TYR A 39 1.21 0.58 -10.59
CA TYR A 39 1.82 -0.51 -11.38
C TYR A 39 3.18 -0.18 -11.99
N ALA A 40 3.47 1.09 -12.22
CA ALA A 40 4.75 1.57 -12.71
C ALA A 40 5.16 2.77 -11.86
N GLN A 41 6.37 2.70 -11.31
CA GLN A 41 6.97 3.76 -10.52
C GLN A 41 8.33 4.04 -11.14
N ASP A 42 8.48 5.23 -11.72
CA ASP A 42 9.78 5.67 -12.22
C ASP A 42 10.61 6.31 -11.09
N VAL A 43 11.86 6.68 -11.40
CA VAL A 43 12.76 7.29 -10.41
C VAL A 43 12.22 8.62 -9.89
N VAL A 44 11.45 9.34 -10.71
CA VAL A 44 10.87 10.63 -10.33
C VAL A 44 9.73 10.41 -9.35
N ASP A 45 8.83 9.48 -9.65
CA ASP A 45 7.72 9.08 -8.79
C ASP A 45 8.22 8.63 -7.41
N TYR A 46 9.25 7.79 -7.37
CA TYR A 46 9.87 7.37 -6.11
C TYR A 46 10.36 8.55 -5.27
N LYS A 47 11.02 9.52 -5.90
CA LYS A 47 11.51 10.72 -5.20
C LYS A 47 10.39 11.64 -4.73
N ILE A 48 9.29 11.72 -5.48
CA ILE A 48 8.12 12.49 -5.09
C ILE A 48 7.44 11.83 -3.89
N ASP A 49 7.26 10.51 -3.91
CA ASP A 49 6.64 9.78 -2.80
C ASP A 49 7.47 9.92 -1.50
N ALA A 50 8.79 9.80 -1.58
CA ALA A 50 9.68 10.01 -0.43
C ALA A 50 9.58 11.44 0.13
N ARG A 51 9.57 12.45 -0.74
CA ARG A 51 9.39 13.86 -0.34
C ARG A 51 8.03 14.07 0.34
N ASP A 52 6.96 13.50 -0.22
CA ASP A 52 5.62 13.69 0.31
C ASP A 52 5.46 13.00 1.69
N GLU A 53 6.11 11.85 1.89
CA GLU A 53 6.18 11.19 3.19
C GLU A 53 6.91 12.06 4.24
N GLU A 54 8.05 12.66 3.87
CA GLU A 54 8.75 13.61 4.75
C GLU A 54 7.87 14.82 5.10
N ILE A 55 7.19 15.42 4.12
CA ILE A 55 6.29 16.56 4.34
C ILE A 55 5.15 16.19 5.29
N LEU A 56 4.55 15.01 5.12
CA LEU A 56 3.49 14.52 6.01
C LEU A 56 4.00 14.30 7.43
N HIS A 57 5.22 13.78 7.58
CA HIS A 57 5.86 13.61 8.89
C HIS A 57 6.10 14.97 9.58
N PHE A 58 6.65 15.96 8.85
CA PHE A 58 6.82 17.32 9.37
C PHE A 58 5.50 17.98 9.75
N ARG A 59 4.45 17.80 8.94
CA ARG A 59 3.10 18.28 9.27
C ARG A 59 2.52 17.61 10.52
N ASP A 60 2.72 16.29 10.70
CA ASP A 60 2.26 15.60 11.91
C ASP A 60 2.98 16.11 13.16
N ILE A 61 4.27 16.43 13.05
CA ILE A 61 5.04 17.06 14.14
C ILE A 61 4.48 18.44 14.46
N GLN A 62 4.29 19.31 13.46
CA GLN A 62 3.77 20.67 13.68
C GLN A 62 2.35 20.68 14.26
N ASN A 63 1.49 19.76 13.83
CA ASN A 63 0.10 19.67 14.29
C ASN A 63 -0.04 19.03 15.67
N LYS A 64 1.04 18.44 16.23
CA LYS A 64 1.03 17.81 17.56
C LYS A 64 2.00 18.53 18.51
N PRO A 65 1.50 19.32 19.48
CA PRO A 65 2.35 20.19 20.31
C PRO A 65 3.41 19.41 21.12
N LYS A 66 3.12 18.17 21.52
CA LYS A 66 4.08 17.32 22.22
C LYS A 66 5.26 16.90 21.33
N LYS A 67 4.98 16.47 20.09
CA LYS A 67 6.02 16.06 19.13
C LYS A 67 6.87 17.25 18.67
N LEU A 68 6.26 18.42 18.49
CA LEU A 68 6.96 19.64 18.13
C LEU A 68 7.98 20.04 19.22
N HIS A 69 7.59 19.95 20.49
CA HIS A 69 8.47 20.27 21.61
C HIS A 69 9.70 19.33 21.68
N ASP A 70 9.48 18.02 21.50
CA ASP A 70 10.56 17.02 21.50
C ASP A 70 11.52 17.23 20.31
N PHE A 71 10.99 17.51 19.11
CA PHE A 71 11.79 17.80 17.92
C PHE A 71 12.67 19.06 18.08
N ILE A 72 12.12 20.15 18.64
CA ILE A 72 12.89 21.38 18.89
C ILE A 72 14.03 21.12 19.89
N ASN A 73 13.78 20.34 20.93
CA ASN A 73 14.82 19.98 21.91
C ASN A 73 15.93 19.10 21.33
N GLU A 74 15.61 18.27 20.32
CA GLU A 74 16.59 17.41 19.64
C GLU A 74 17.47 18.19 18.64
N GLN A 75 16.91 19.19 17.96
CA GLN A 75 17.66 20.04 17.00
C GLN A 75 18.55 21.11 17.66
N LEU A 76 18.30 21.44 18.93
CA LEU A 76 19.07 22.43 19.70
C LEU A 76 20.25 21.83 20.49
N LYS A 77 20.46 20.52 20.41
CA LYS A 77 21.64 19.81 20.93
C LYS A 77 22.69 19.64 19.85
#